data_AF-A0AAV4XI83-F1
#
_entry.id   AF-A0AAV4XI83-F1
#
_cell.length_a   1.000
_cell.length_b   1.000
_cell.length_c   1.000
_cell.angle_alpha   90.00
_cell.angle_beta   90.00
_cell.angle_gamma   90.00
#
_symmetry.space_group_name_H-M   'P 1'
#
loop_
_entity.id
_entity.type
_entity.pdbx_description
1 polymer ?
#
loop_
_entity_poly.entity_id
_entity_poly.type
_entity_poly.pdbx_seq_one_letter_code
_entity_poly.pdbx_strand_id
1 'polypeptide(L)'
;MEFQPENLSPWRFTKTLWNIRTKLARLNGSVYTTSSDKDKVGVISNKSENQFQLNNIINSEIVNTIEYNNLKLNSNISDNTFALISLSKIMIISKNLKINETLDLDDITNKMIKHSPQIIFILLCNTMNKILELKNFPFEWKMIAIIDILKP
;
A
#
# COMPACT_ATOMS: atom_id res chain seq x y z
N MET A 1 -5.11 19.87 22.97
CA MET A 1 -6.48 20.42 22.82
C MET A 1 -7.40 19.22 22.70
N GLU A 2 -8.00 18.83 23.82
CA GLU A 2 -8.80 17.61 23.96
C GLU A 2 -10.22 17.81 23.43
N PHE A 3 -10.79 16.77 22.83
CA PHE A 3 -12.12 16.79 22.21
C PHE A 3 -13.20 16.69 23.31
N GLN A 4 -13.95 17.77 23.54
CA GLN A 4 -15.14 17.73 24.38
C GLN A 4 -16.39 17.46 23.52
N PRO A 5 -17.13 16.35 23.77
CA PRO A 5 -18.14 15.83 22.85
C PRO A 5 -19.52 16.51 22.95
N GLU A 6 -19.67 17.56 23.74
CA GLU A 6 -20.99 17.89 24.28
C GLU A 6 -21.99 18.56 23.33
N ASN A 7 -21.62 18.97 22.10
CA ASN A 7 -22.61 19.68 21.25
C ASN A 7 -22.55 19.44 19.73
N LEU A 8 -21.68 18.57 19.19
CA LEU A 8 -21.63 18.33 17.74
C LEU A 8 -21.36 16.85 17.42
N SER A 9 -22.10 16.31 16.44
CA SER A 9 -21.77 15.01 15.87
C SER A 9 -20.36 15.05 15.26
N PRO A 10 -19.61 13.93 15.24
CA PRO A 10 -18.27 13.87 14.63
C PRO A 10 -18.22 14.44 13.21
N TRP A 11 -19.31 14.29 12.46
CA TRP A 11 -19.49 14.85 11.13
C TRP A 11 -19.58 16.38 11.09
N ARG A 12 -20.22 17.00 12.09
CA ARG A 12 -20.27 18.47 12.18
C ARG A 12 -18.94 19.04 12.63
N PHE A 13 -18.22 18.36 13.53
CA PHE A 13 -16.87 18.77 13.94
C PHE A 13 -15.83 18.64 12.82
N THR A 14 -15.87 17.55 12.05
CA THR A 14 -14.98 17.41 10.88
C THR A 14 -15.28 18.46 9.82
N LYS A 15 -16.55 18.82 9.63
CA LYS A 15 -16.97 19.89 8.72
C LYS A 15 -16.52 21.28 9.19
N THR A 16 -16.47 21.55 10.49
CA THR A 16 -15.90 22.81 11.00
C THR A 16 -14.39 22.86 10.73
N LEU A 17 -13.64 21.78 10.98
CA LEU A 17 -12.21 21.72 10.65
C LEU A 17 -11.93 21.93 9.16
N TRP A 18 -12.73 21.33 8.27
CA TRP A 18 -12.62 21.53 6.82
C TRP A 18 -12.86 22.98 6.38
N ASN A 19 -13.77 23.68 7.06
CA ASN A 19 -14.09 25.07 6.75
C ASN A 19 -13.07 26.07 7.35
N ILE A 20 -12.20 25.64 8.26
CA ILE A 20 -11.08 26.46 8.74
C ILE A 20 -10.05 26.55 7.60
N ARG A 21 -10.13 27.62 6.82
CA ARG A 21 -9.06 28.00 5.90
C ARG A 21 -7.89 28.58 6.70
N THR A 22 -7.06 27.73 7.27
CA THR A 22 -5.74 28.19 7.75
C THR A 22 -4.93 28.62 6.52
N LYS A 23 -4.49 29.87 6.48
CA LYS A 23 -3.48 30.28 5.51
C LYS A 23 -2.27 29.39 5.73
N LEU A 24 -2.00 28.49 4.77
CA LEU A 24 -0.86 27.57 4.87
C LEU A 24 0.40 28.40 5.16
N ALA A 25 1.08 28.07 6.25
CA ALA A 25 2.35 28.69 6.57
C ALA A 25 3.32 28.42 5.41
N ARG A 26 4.10 29.43 5.04
CA ARG A 26 5.13 29.26 4.00
C ARG A 26 6.11 28.18 4.46
N LEU A 27 6.62 27.40 3.49
CA LEU A 27 7.67 26.43 3.76
C LEU A 27 8.92 27.19 4.21
N ASN A 28 9.26 27.04 5.49
CA ASN A 28 10.48 27.61 6.04
C ASN A 28 11.62 26.62 5.79
N GLY A 29 12.57 27.01 4.93
CA GLY A 29 13.90 26.40 4.84
C GLY A 29 14.84 27.02 5.87
N SER A 30 16.00 26.41 6.10
CA SER A 30 16.93 26.81 7.16
C SER A 30 17.52 28.22 7.02
N VAL A 31 17.41 28.87 5.85
CA VAL A 31 18.02 30.20 5.64
C VAL A 31 17.13 31.22 4.90
N TYR A 32 16.14 30.81 4.09
CA TYR A 32 15.27 31.77 3.38
C TYR A 32 13.84 31.25 3.18
N THR A 33 12.88 32.17 3.15
CA THR A 33 11.51 31.89 2.68
C THR A 33 11.58 31.38 1.25
N THR A 34 11.21 30.12 1.01
CA THR A 34 11.26 29.51 -0.33
C THR A 34 10.31 30.23 -1.27
N SER A 35 10.85 30.99 -2.24
CA SER A 35 10.02 31.73 -3.21
C SER A 35 9.88 30.98 -4.53
N SER A 36 10.89 30.19 -4.92
CA SER A 36 10.89 29.39 -6.14
C SER A 36 10.45 27.95 -5.88
N ASP A 37 9.85 27.29 -6.88
CA ASP A 37 9.46 25.88 -6.76
C ASP A 37 10.68 24.96 -6.59
N LYS A 38 11.84 25.34 -7.15
CA LYS A 38 13.11 24.61 -6.91
C LYS A 38 13.49 24.63 -5.42
N ASP A 39 13.32 25.75 -4.75
CA ASP A 39 13.63 25.88 -3.32
C ASP A 39 12.67 25.04 -2.47
N LYS A 40 11.39 25.00 -2.85
CA LYS A 40 10.38 24.17 -2.18
C LYS A 40 10.71 22.68 -2.30
N VAL A 41 11.10 22.23 -3.49
CA VAL A 41 11.51 20.83 -3.74
C VAL A 41 12.72 20.48 -2.87
N GLY A 42 13.71 21.37 -2.78
CA GLY A 42 14.88 21.16 -1.91
C GLY A 42 14.51 21.02 -0.44
N VAL A 43 13.63 21.88 0.09
CA VAL A 43 13.17 21.79 1.49
C VAL A 43 12.37 20.51 1.75
N ILE A 44 11.54 20.07 0.79
CA ILE A 44 10.77 18.83 0.93
C ILE A 44 11.71 17.61 0.88
N SER A 45 12.66 17.58 -0.06
CA SER A 45 13.66 16.52 -0.18
C SER A 45 14.46 16.37 1.11
N ASN A 46 14.98 17.47 1.65
CA ASN A 46 15.78 17.44 2.88
C ASN A 46 14.97 17.01 4.11
N LYS A 47 13.70 17.43 4.21
CA LYS A 47 12.82 16.99 5.30
C LYS A 47 12.45 15.52 5.18
N SER A 48 12.19 15.06 3.97
CA SER A 48 11.90 13.66 3.66
C SER A 48 13.10 12.79 4.05
N GLU A 49 14.29 13.12 3.56
CA GLU A 49 15.53 12.39 3.85
C GLU A 49 15.78 12.27 5.35
N ASN A 50 15.61 13.35 6.12
CA ASN A 50 15.74 13.31 7.58
C ASN A 50 14.64 12.49 8.29
N GLN A 51 13.42 12.43 7.75
CA GLN A 51 12.34 11.61 8.33
C GLN A 51 12.50 10.12 8.05
N PHE A 52 13.10 9.77 6.91
CA PHE A 52 13.33 8.39 6.50
C PHE A 52 14.71 7.85 6.91
N GLN A 53 15.49 8.62 7.65
CA GLN A 53 16.68 8.09 8.32
C GLN A 53 16.27 6.99 9.30
N LEU A 54 17.06 5.92 9.31
CA LEU A 54 16.96 4.87 10.33
C LEU A 54 17.02 5.52 11.71
N ASN A 55 15.94 5.39 12.49
CA ASN A 55 15.95 5.80 13.88
C ASN A 55 17.05 5.01 14.60
N ASN A 56 18.10 5.69 15.08
CA ASN A 56 19.15 5.08 15.92
C ASN A 56 18.60 4.55 17.26
N ILE A 57 17.35 4.87 17.59
CA ILE A 57 16.64 4.32 18.74
C ILE A 57 16.05 2.98 18.31
N ILE A 58 16.91 1.97 18.25
CA ILE A 58 16.47 0.57 18.23
C ILE A 58 15.94 0.29 19.63
N ASN A 59 14.64 0.54 19.84
CA ASN A 59 14.00 0.06 21.06
C ASN A 59 13.98 -1.47 20.99
N SER A 60 14.92 -2.10 21.70
CA SER A 60 15.10 -3.55 21.70
C SER A 60 13.83 -4.28 22.11
N GLU A 61 12.98 -3.69 22.96
CA GLU A 61 11.70 -4.28 23.32
C GLU A 61 10.74 -4.32 22.12
N ILE A 62 10.69 -3.25 21.31
CA ILE A 62 9.87 -3.22 20.10
C ILE A 62 10.38 -4.23 19.08
N VAL A 63 11.69 -4.29 18.85
CA VAL A 63 12.30 -5.27 17.93
C VAL A 63 12.01 -6.70 18.38
N ASN A 64 12.26 -7.01 19.66
CA ASN A 64 11.99 -8.33 20.23
C ASN A 64 10.49 -8.67 20.17
N THR A 65 9.61 -7.68 20.35
CA THR A 65 8.15 -7.88 20.24
C THR A 65 7.75 -8.16 18.80
N ILE A 66 8.34 -7.47 17.82
CA ILE A 66 8.11 -7.72 16.38
C ILE A 66 8.64 -9.11 16.01
N GLU A 67 9.85 -9.46 16.42
CA GLU A 67 10.44 -10.78 16.18
C GLU A 67 9.61 -11.89 16.83
N TYR A 68 9.22 -11.74 18.10
CA TYR A 68 8.37 -12.69 18.80
C TYR A 68 7.00 -12.84 18.13
N ASN A 69 6.37 -11.74 17.72
CA ASN A 69 5.09 -11.78 17.01
C ASN A 69 5.23 -12.43 15.63
N ASN A 70 6.31 -12.17 14.90
CA ASN A 70 6.59 -12.83 13.62
C ASN A 70 6.83 -14.33 13.81
N LEU A 71 7.60 -14.73 14.82
CA LEU A 71 7.83 -16.14 15.17
C LEU A 71 6.53 -16.83 15.59
N LYS A 72 5.68 -16.16 16.38
CA LYS A 72 4.38 -16.69 16.82
C LYS A 72 3.36 -16.78 15.67
N LEU A 73 3.34 -15.79 14.77
CA LEU A 73 2.55 -15.86 13.55
C LEU A 73 3.00 -17.04 12.68
N ASN A 74 4.31 -17.23 12.53
CA ASN A 74 4.86 -18.34 11.76
C ASN A 74 4.62 -19.71 12.42
N SER A 75 4.67 -19.81 13.75
CA SER A 75 4.40 -21.07 14.47
C SER A 75 2.93 -21.45 14.46
N ASN A 76 2.01 -20.47 14.46
CA ASN A 76 0.56 -20.72 14.42
C ASN A 76 0.04 -21.08 13.01
N ILE A 77 0.91 -21.15 12.00
CA ILE A 77 0.57 -21.62 10.64
C ILE A 77 0.71 -23.16 10.54
N SER A 78 1.07 -23.85 11.63
CA SER A 78 0.94 -25.30 11.70
C SER A 78 -0.55 -25.67 11.62
N ASP A 79 -0.90 -26.36 10.54
CA ASP A 79 -2.17 -27.06 10.27
C ASP A 79 -3.26 -26.34 9.47
N ASN A 80 -3.09 -25.06 9.11
CA ASN A 80 -3.95 -24.47 8.08
C ASN A 80 -3.50 -24.93 6.69
N THR A 81 -4.07 -26.04 6.23
CA THR A 81 -4.06 -26.40 4.81
C THR A 81 -4.86 -25.35 4.06
N PHE A 82 -4.20 -24.58 3.19
CA PHE A 82 -4.91 -23.67 2.30
C PHE A 82 -5.86 -24.48 1.43
N ALA A 83 -7.13 -24.06 1.36
CA ALA A 83 -8.07 -24.68 0.45
C ALA A 83 -7.59 -24.47 -0.99
N LEU A 84 -7.55 -25.55 -1.78
CA LEU A 84 -7.19 -25.47 -3.19
C LEU A 84 -8.14 -24.52 -3.94
N ILE A 85 -7.55 -23.70 -4.79
CA ILE A 85 -8.26 -22.80 -5.68
C ILE A 85 -8.86 -23.65 -6.82
N SER A 86 -10.14 -23.42 -7.09
CA SER A 86 -10.83 -24.01 -8.23
C SER A 86 -10.69 -23.14 -9.47
N LEU A 87 -10.56 -23.78 -10.64
CA LEU A 87 -10.51 -23.10 -11.93
C LEU A 87 -11.72 -22.19 -12.17
N SER A 88 -12.91 -22.59 -11.68
CA SER A 88 -14.13 -21.79 -11.84
C SER A 88 -14.04 -20.45 -11.11
N LYS A 89 -13.43 -20.42 -9.92
CA LYS A 89 -13.19 -19.18 -9.17
C LYS A 89 -12.29 -18.23 -9.96
N ILE A 90 -11.20 -18.75 -10.53
CA ILE A 90 -10.26 -17.96 -11.34
C ILE A 90 -10.95 -17.39 -12.58
N MET A 91 -11.76 -18.19 -13.27
CA MET A 91 -12.52 -17.73 -14.44
C MET A 91 -13.58 -16.67 -14.10
N ILE A 92 -14.22 -16.75 -12.92
CA ILE A 92 -15.17 -15.72 -12.48
C ILE A 92 -14.44 -14.42 -12.18
N ILE A 93 -13.30 -14.48 -11.49
CA ILE A 93 -12.47 -13.31 -11.18
C ILE A 93 -11.98 -12.66 -12.47
N SER A 94 -11.47 -13.44 -13.42
CA SER A 94 -10.94 -12.89 -14.69
C SER A 94 -12.01 -12.16 -15.49
N LYS A 95 -13.25 -12.67 -15.52
CA LYS A 95 -14.38 -12.01 -16.17
C LYS A 95 -14.74 -10.67 -15.54
N ASN A 96 -14.55 -10.54 -14.23
CA ASN A 96 -14.90 -9.35 -13.46
C ASN A 96 -13.80 -8.28 -13.44
N LEU A 97 -12.62 -8.52 -14.04
CA LEU A 97 -11.55 -7.52 -14.15
C LEU A 97 -12.03 -6.27 -14.91
N LYS A 98 -11.58 -5.07 -14.53
CA LYS A 98 -11.88 -3.85 -15.30
C LYS A 98 -10.91 -3.73 -16.47
N ILE A 99 -11.44 -3.54 -17.68
CA ILE A 99 -10.65 -3.54 -18.93
C ILE A 99 -9.61 -2.40 -18.94
N ASN A 100 -9.93 -1.26 -18.33
CA ASN A 100 -9.12 -0.04 -18.39
C ASN A 100 -8.27 0.21 -17.12
N GLU A 101 -8.26 -0.72 -16.15
CA GLU A 101 -7.40 -0.58 -14.97
C GLU A 101 -6.03 -1.20 -15.23
N THR A 102 -5.02 -0.33 -15.30
CA THR A 102 -3.56 -0.57 -15.22
C THR A 102 -2.90 -1.32 -16.38
N LEU A 103 -1.89 -0.66 -16.97
CA LEU A 103 -0.71 -1.30 -17.55
C LEU A 103 0.21 -1.57 -16.37
N ASP A 104 0.48 -2.84 -16.08
CA ASP A 104 1.54 -3.21 -15.14
C ASP A 104 2.89 -3.25 -15.86
N LEU A 105 3.97 -3.40 -15.12
CA LEU A 105 5.37 -3.39 -15.59
C LEU A 105 5.66 -4.35 -16.77
N ASP A 106 4.85 -5.40 -16.92
CA ASP A 106 5.03 -6.47 -17.91
C ASP A 106 4.15 -6.33 -19.17
N ASP A 107 3.48 -5.18 -19.38
CA ASP A 107 2.57 -4.90 -20.51
C ASP A 107 1.35 -5.85 -20.63
N ILE A 108 1.11 -6.73 -19.65
CA ILE A 108 -0.04 -7.63 -19.63
C ILE A 108 -1.28 -6.86 -19.18
N THR A 109 -2.18 -6.58 -20.12
CA THR A 109 -3.43 -5.86 -19.81
C THR A 109 -4.55 -6.79 -19.34
N ASN A 110 -5.47 -6.27 -18.53
CA ASN A 110 -6.69 -6.98 -18.14
C ASN A 110 -7.53 -7.43 -19.36
N LYS A 111 -7.44 -6.71 -20.48
CA LYS A 111 -8.04 -7.11 -21.76
C LYS A 111 -7.45 -8.43 -22.27
N MET A 112 -6.13 -8.55 -22.24
CA MET A 112 -5.44 -9.78 -22.65
C MET A 112 -5.82 -10.96 -21.75
N ILE A 113 -5.93 -10.74 -20.43
CA ILE A 113 -6.35 -11.77 -19.48
C ILE A 113 -7.79 -12.24 -19.81
N LYS A 114 -8.73 -11.32 -20.08
CA LYS A 114 -10.11 -11.69 -20.42
C LYS A 114 -10.25 -12.50 -21.71
N HIS A 115 -9.40 -12.22 -22.69
CA HIS A 115 -9.39 -12.91 -23.99
C HIS A 115 -8.40 -14.08 -24.05
N SER A 116 -7.79 -14.44 -22.93
CA SER A 116 -6.84 -15.53 -22.87
C SER A 116 -7.51 -16.90 -23.06
N PRO A 117 -6.87 -17.85 -23.76
CA PRO A 117 -7.38 -19.20 -23.87
C PRO A 117 -7.42 -19.91 -22.52
N GLN A 118 -8.35 -20.86 -22.37
CA GLN A 118 -8.62 -21.54 -21.10
C GLN A 118 -7.39 -22.25 -20.50
N ILE A 119 -6.47 -22.70 -21.35
CA ILE A 119 -5.21 -23.32 -20.95
C ILE A 119 -4.38 -22.43 -20.00
N ILE A 120 -4.41 -21.11 -20.20
CA ILE A 120 -3.67 -20.16 -19.36
C ILE A 120 -4.25 -20.14 -17.94
N PHE A 121 -5.58 -20.19 -17.81
CA PHE A 121 -6.22 -20.24 -16.49
C PHE A 121 -5.96 -21.56 -15.77
N ILE A 122 -5.83 -22.68 -16.49
CA ILE A 122 -5.45 -23.97 -15.91
C ILE A 122 -4.04 -23.90 -15.35
N LEU A 123 -3.08 -23.37 -16.12
CA LEU A 123 -1.71 -23.18 -15.68
C LEU A 123 -1.65 -22.27 -14.44
N LEU A 124 -2.35 -21.13 -14.49
CA LEU A 124 -2.44 -20.21 -13.35
C LEU A 124 -3.01 -20.89 -12.10
N CYS A 125 -4.07 -21.70 -12.25
CA CYS A 125 -4.67 -22.45 -11.16
C CYS A 125 -3.67 -23.42 -10.52
N ASN A 126 -2.92 -24.16 -11.35
CA ASN A 126 -1.93 -25.12 -10.87
C ASN A 126 -0.77 -24.41 -10.18
N THR A 127 -0.26 -23.32 -10.74
CA THR A 127 0.82 -22.53 -10.14
C THR A 127 0.41 -21.97 -8.78
N MET A 128 -0.78 -21.37 -8.68
CA MET A 128 -1.29 -20.83 -7.42
C MET A 128 -1.49 -21.93 -6.38
N ASN A 129 -2.05 -23.08 -6.77
CA ASN A 129 -2.21 -24.22 -5.87
C ASN A 129 -0.86 -24.77 -5.38
N LYS A 130 0.16 -24.80 -6.25
CA LYS A 130 1.50 -25.23 -5.87
C LYS A 130 2.18 -24.25 -4.92
N ILE A 131 2.00 -22.94 -5.13
CA ILE A 131 2.48 -21.90 -4.20
C ILE A 131 1.84 -22.07 -2.81
N LEU A 132 0.52 -22.30 -2.78
CA LEU A 132 -0.23 -22.53 -1.53
C LEU A 132 0.20 -23.82 -0.82
N GLU A 133 0.40 -24.90 -1.57
CA GLU A 133 0.88 -26.19 -1.05
C GLU A 133 2.29 -26.07 -0.44
N LEU A 134 3.19 -25.39 -1.14
CA LEU A 134 4.58 -25.19 -0.72
C LEU A 134 4.73 -24.08 0.34
N LYS A 135 3.67 -23.31 0.60
CA LYS A 135 3.69 -22.11 1.46
C LYS A 135 4.84 -21.14 1.12
N ASN A 136 5.23 -21.10 -0.15
CA ASN A 136 6.38 -20.32 -0.61
C ASN A 136 5.91 -19.24 -1.60
N PHE A 137 5.70 -18.02 -1.10
CA PHE A 137 5.29 -16.88 -1.91
C PHE A 137 6.53 -16.12 -2.40
N PRO A 138 6.51 -15.60 -3.64
CA PRO A 138 7.58 -14.75 -4.12
C PRO A 138 7.71 -13.50 -3.24
N PHE A 139 8.95 -13.04 -3.03
CA PHE A 139 9.26 -11.88 -2.20
C PHE A 139 8.63 -10.58 -2.76
N GLU A 140 8.47 -10.50 -4.08
CA GLU A 140 7.97 -9.33 -4.81
C GLU A 140 6.60 -9.61 -5.44
N TRP A 141 5.57 -9.58 -4.62
CA TRP A 141 4.17 -9.87 -5.00
C TRP A 141 3.34 -8.59 -5.18
N LYS A 142 3.92 -7.43 -4.88
CA LYS A 142 3.31 -6.11 -5.07
C LYS A 142 4.41 -5.05 -5.17
N MET A 143 5.00 -4.88 -6.35
CA MET A 143 5.78 -3.67 -6.64
C MET A 143 4.82 -2.49 -6.77
N ILE A 144 4.88 -1.56 -5.83
CA ILE A 144 4.16 -0.29 -5.93
C ILE A 144 5.14 0.69 -6.57
N ALA A 145 5.00 0.92 -7.88
CA ALA A 145 5.63 2.09 -8.48
C ALA A 145 4.93 3.33 -7.90
N ILE A 146 5.68 4.17 -7.17
CA ILE A 146 5.18 5.48 -6.73
C ILE A 146 5.13 6.36 -7.98
N ILE A 147 3.96 6.42 -8.61
CA ILE A 147 3.70 7.32 -9.74
C ILE A 147 3.08 8.60 -9.15
N ASP A 148 3.82 9.70 -9.20
CA ASP A 148 3.31 11.00 -8.79
C ASP A 148 2.28 11.49 -9.81
N ILE A 149 0.99 11.28 -9.51
CA ILE A 149 -0.12 11.80 -10.30
C ILE A 149 -0.41 13.22 -9.83
N LEU A 150 -0.25 14.20 -10.73
CA LEU A 150 -0.71 15.57 -10.51
C LEU A 150 -2.23 15.56 -10.30
N LYS A 151 -2.67 16.02 -9.13
CA LYS A 151 -4.11 16.19 -8.85
C LYS A 151 -4.69 17.22 -9.83
N PRO A 152 -5.89 16.97 -10.39
CA PRO A 152 -6.62 17.97 -11.16
C PRO A 152 -7.06 19.16 -10.30
#